data_AF-A0A0N0V8E5-F1
#
_entry.id   AF-A0A0N0V8E5-F1
#
_cell.length_a   1.000
_cell.length_b   1.000
_cell.length_c   1.000
_cell.angle_alpha   90.00
_cell.angle_beta   90.00
_cell.angle_gamma   90.00
#
_symmetry.space_group_name_H-M   'P 1'
#
loop_
_entity.id
_entity.type
_entity.pdbx_description
1 polymer ?
#
loop_
_entity_poly.entity_id
_entity_poly.type
_entity_poly.pdbx_seq_one_letter_code
_entity_poly.pdbx_strand_id
1 'polypeptide(L)'
;MMPQPKARPISQDQLVAEVKGIYAGLVMVETKCIEVDNAQSSNTDANSKLNNEQWQALIALHRTLLREHHDFFLASQHPSASPALRRLASKYAMPARMWRHGIHSFLELLRHRLPASLEHMLTFLYLAYSMMALLYETVPDFEDTWIECLGDLGRYRMAIEDDDIHDREVWTGVSRHWYSKASENSPTTGRLYHHLAILARPNAVQQLFYYTKSLCVPIPFSSARESIMTLFNHLLSNSPTGLNPIDALFVRARGILFSGKSWEQLQDFNKNLDKHITKSKKGWRETGYYIGISLACSLLGYGAESNVLIRALSKKPEGTDAAMGGSAISETMPDEKFRQAFKFGVTTIETVLDRSCEPGYRVQSHIPLSEKDQLPRPLPEDFAIRGLLYSEDYVLEEWFHNEKIDEDEKYFELASMAEERRGRILSLGCSIATSGNWLIWDEATSQFSPAAKYDIDLQDASASAPFLVDLEEA
;
A
#
# COMPACT_ATOMS: atom_id res chain seq x y z
N MET A 1 -43.41 31.72 15.05
CA MET A 1 -42.25 30.84 15.33
C MET A 1 -42.75 29.74 16.25
N MET A 2 -43.05 28.55 15.73
CA MET A 2 -43.47 27.42 16.57
C MET A 2 -42.23 26.84 17.28
N PRO A 3 -42.28 26.60 18.60
CA PRO A 3 -41.17 25.97 19.31
C PRO A 3 -41.08 24.50 18.87
N GLN A 4 -39.90 24.05 18.43
CA GLN A 4 -39.67 22.63 18.20
C GLN A 4 -39.97 21.83 19.48
N PRO A 5 -40.66 20.68 19.39
CA PRO A 5 -40.91 19.84 20.56
C PRO A 5 -39.56 19.34 21.09
N LYS A 6 -39.26 19.65 22.36
CA LYS A 6 -38.11 19.07 23.07
C LYS A 6 -38.33 17.56 23.17
N ALA A 7 -37.67 16.79 22.32
CA ALA A 7 -37.61 15.34 22.46
C ALA A 7 -37.07 15.02 23.87
N ARG A 8 -37.78 14.18 24.63
CA ARG A 8 -37.30 13.73 25.94
C ARG A 8 -36.01 12.93 25.71
N PRO A 9 -34.92 13.18 26.46
CA PRO A 9 -33.69 12.41 26.31
C PRO A 9 -33.96 10.93 26.64
N ILE A 10 -33.52 10.03 25.76
CA ILE A 10 -33.66 8.58 25.93
C ILE A 10 -32.91 8.12 27.19
N SER A 11 -33.54 7.29 28.02
CA SER A 11 -32.86 6.73 29.19
C SER A 11 -31.92 5.59 28.79
N GLN A 12 -30.91 5.33 29.61
CA GLN A 12 -29.96 4.25 29.33
C GLN A 12 -30.63 2.87 29.29
N ASP A 13 -31.62 2.62 30.15
CA ASP A 13 -32.37 1.35 30.16
C ASP A 13 -33.25 1.18 28.91
N GLN A 14 -33.84 2.28 28.42
CA GLN A 14 -34.60 2.28 27.16
C GLN A 14 -33.69 1.94 25.98
N LEU A 15 -32.51 2.57 25.92
CA LEU A 15 -31.53 2.31 24.87
C LEU A 15 -31.01 0.87 24.90
N VAL A 16 -30.78 0.30 26.09
CA VAL A 16 -30.40 -1.11 26.23
C VAL A 16 -31.50 -2.04 25.73
N ALA A 17 -32.77 -1.75 26.03
CA ALA A 17 -33.90 -2.53 25.55
C ALA A 17 -34.03 -2.44 24.02
N GLU A 18 -33.85 -1.25 23.46
CA GLU A 18 -33.87 -0.98 22.01
C GLU A 18 -32.77 -1.74 21.28
N VAL A 19 -31.51 -1.63 21.71
CA VAL A 19 -30.38 -2.36 21.11
C VAL A 19 -30.59 -3.88 21.16
N LYS A 20 -31.18 -4.41 22.25
CA LYS A 20 -31.53 -5.83 22.34
C LYS A 20 -32.61 -6.23 21.34
N GLY A 21 -33.63 -5.40 21.15
CA GLY A 21 -34.69 -5.61 20.18
C GLY A 21 -34.14 -5.65 18.74
N ILE A 22 -33.35 -4.64 18.38
CA ILE A 22 -32.68 -4.55 17.07
C ILE A 22 -31.78 -5.76 16.86
N TYR A 23 -30.95 -6.12 17.84
CA TYR A 23 -30.05 -7.28 17.71
C TYR A 23 -30.81 -8.60 17.47
N ALA A 24 -31.96 -8.79 18.13
CA ALA A 24 -32.79 -9.97 17.90
C ALA A 24 -33.39 -10.00 16.48
N GLY A 25 -33.87 -8.86 15.97
CA GLY A 25 -34.33 -8.71 14.60
C GLY A 25 -33.22 -8.98 13.59
N LEU A 26 -32.06 -8.34 13.76
CA LEU A 26 -30.86 -8.51 12.96
C LEU A 26 -30.47 -9.98 12.83
N VAL A 27 -30.33 -10.71 13.95
CA VAL A 27 -29.95 -12.13 13.93
C VAL A 27 -30.96 -12.98 13.17
N MET A 28 -32.25 -12.67 13.28
CA MET A 28 -33.30 -13.40 12.56
C MET A 28 -33.19 -13.18 11.05
N VAL A 29 -33.00 -11.94 10.61
CA VAL A 29 -32.84 -11.60 9.19
C VAL A 29 -31.51 -12.15 8.64
N GLU A 30 -30.43 -12.06 9.40
CA GLU A 30 -29.11 -12.59 9.02
C GLU A 30 -29.16 -14.11 8.81
N THR A 31 -29.78 -14.83 9.75
CA THR A 31 -29.99 -16.28 9.63
C THR A 31 -30.77 -16.59 8.36
N LYS A 32 -31.79 -15.79 8.05
CA LYS A 32 -32.58 -15.98 6.83
C LYS A 32 -31.79 -15.72 5.56
N CYS A 33 -30.96 -14.67 5.50
CA CYS A 33 -30.03 -14.43 4.40
C CYS A 33 -29.11 -15.63 4.17
N ILE A 34 -28.47 -16.12 5.24
CA ILE A 34 -27.54 -17.26 5.16
C ILE A 34 -28.24 -18.51 4.62
N GLU A 35 -29.41 -18.86 5.15
CA GLU A 35 -30.18 -20.02 4.69
C GLU A 35 -30.55 -19.93 3.22
N VAL A 36 -31.06 -18.76 2.79
CA VAL A 36 -31.53 -18.56 1.42
C VAL A 36 -30.35 -18.51 0.44
N ASP A 37 -29.28 -17.79 0.75
CA ASP A 37 -28.07 -17.74 -0.07
C ASP A 37 -27.49 -19.15 -0.26
N ASN A 38 -27.32 -19.91 0.83
CA ASN A 38 -26.80 -21.27 0.75
C ASN A 38 -27.70 -22.20 -0.09
N ALA A 39 -29.03 -22.08 0.07
CA ALA A 39 -29.97 -22.85 -0.74
C ALA A 39 -29.83 -22.50 -2.23
N GLN A 40 -29.70 -21.22 -2.59
CA GLN A 40 -29.55 -20.77 -3.97
C GLN A 40 -28.17 -21.11 -4.57
N SER A 41 -27.11 -21.06 -3.77
CA SER A 41 -25.76 -21.46 -4.18
C SER A 41 -25.65 -22.97 -4.42
N SER A 42 -26.33 -23.79 -3.61
CA SER A 42 -26.33 -25.25 -3.76
C SER A 42 -27.19 -25.76 -4.93
N ASN A 43 -28.10 -24.92 -5.45
CA ASN A 43 -28.98 -25.29 -6.54
C ASN A 43 -28.26 -25.19 -7.90
N THR A 44 -27.68 -26.29 -8.35
CA THR A 44 -26.93 -26.41 -9.62
C THR A 44 -27.79 -26.70 -10.84
N ASP A 45 -29.12 -26.83 -10.70
CA ASP A 45 -29.98 -27.15 -11.84
C ASP A 45 -30.02 -25.98 -12.82
N ALA A 46 -29.47 -26.18 -14.02
CA ALA A 46 -29.39 -25.17 -15.09
C ALA A 46 -30.76 -24.62 -15.54
N ASN A 47 -31.86 -25.31 -15.18
CA ASN A 47 -33.24 -24.90 -15.45
C ASN A 47 -33.89 -24.09 -14.30
N SER A 48 -33.25 -23.98 -13.14
CA SER A 48 -33.76 -23.22 -11.97
C SER A 48 -33.35 -21.75 -12.00
N LYS A 49 -33.54 -21.09 -13.14
CA LYS A 49 -33.22 -19.65 -13.24
C LYS A 49 -34.18 -18.85 -12.37
N LEU A 50 -33.61 -18.07 -11.45
CA LEU A 50 -34.37 -17.11 -10.66
C LEU A 50 -34.98 -16.06 -11.58
N ASN A 51 -36.27 -15.78 -11.39
CA ASN A 51 -36.97 -14.72 -12.11
C ASN A 51 -36.71 -13.35 -11.43
N ASN A 52 -37.16 -12.27 -12.08
CA ASN A 52 -36.91 -10.91 -11.57
C ASN A 52 -37.56 -10.64 -10.21
N GLU A 53 -38.75 -11.17 -9.94
CA GLU A 53 -39.42 -10.99 -8.65
C GLU A 53 -38.63 -11.67 -7.52
N GLN A 54 -38.07 -12.86 -7.78
CA GLN A 54 -37.23 -13.58 -6.84
C GLN A 54 -35.93 -12.81 -6.56
N TRP A 55 -35.27 -12.26 -7.59
CA TRP A 55 -34.09 -11.42 -7.39
C TRP A 55 -34.40 -10.16 -6.57
N GLN A 56 -35.50 -9.49 -6.88
CA GLN A 56 -35.95 -8.33 -6.12
C GLN A 56 -36.25 -8.67 -4.65
N ALA A 57 -36.84 -9.85 -4.39
CA ALA A 57 -37.08 -10.33 -3.03
C ALA A 57 -35.76 -10.59 -2.27
N LEU A 58 -34.75 -11.18 -2.92
CA LEU A 58 -33.42 -11.37 -2.33
C LEU A 58 -32.74 -10.03 -2.03
N ILE A 59 -32.76 -9.09 -2.98
CA ILE A 59 -32.23 -7.74 -2.75
C ILE A 59 -32.95 -7.04 -1.59
N ALA A 60 -34.28 -7.18 -1.49
CA ALA A 60 -35.06 -6.60 -0.40
C ALA A 60 -34.71 -7.24 0.96
N LEU A 61 -34.44 -8.54 0.99
CA LEU A 61 -33.98 -9.25 2.18
C LEU A 61 -32.62 -8.71 2.65
N HIS A 62 -31.63 -8.64 1.75
CA HIS A 62 -30.31 -8.08 2.08
C HIS A 62 -30.37 -6.60 2.45
N ARG A 63 -31.20 -5.80 1.77
CA ARG A 63 -31.47 -4.40 2.16
C ARG A 63 -31.96 -4.29 3.60
N THR A 64 -32.83 -5.20 4.02
CA THR A 64 -33.35 -5.24 5.39
C THR A 64 -32.23 -5.57 6.37
N LEU A 65 -31.42 -6.60 6.09
CA LEU A 65 -30.27 -6.95 6.93
C LEU A 65 -29.29 -5.77 7.10
N LEU A 66 -28.97 -5.06 6.02
CA LEU A 66 -28.07 -3.92 6.09
C LEU A 66 -28.65 -2.75 6.91
N ARG A 67 -29.97 -2.53 6.86
CA ARG A 67 -30.66 -1.54 7.71
C ARG A 67 -30.62 -1.93 9.19
N GLU A 68 -30.88 -3.19 9.52
CA GLU A 68 -30.80 -3.68 10.90
C GLU A 68 -29.39 -3.52 11.47
N HIS A 69 -28.35 -3.78 10.66
CA HIS A 69 -26.97 -3.50 11.05
C HIS A 69 -26.74 -2.00 11.31
N HIS A 70 -27.18 -1.14 10.39
CA HIS A 70 -27.07 0.31 10.55
C HIS A 70 -27.75 0.81 11.82
N ASP A 71 -28.99 0.37 12.08
CA ASP A 71 -29.74 0.74 13.28
C ASP A 71 -29.05 0.23 14.54
N PHE A 72 -28.47 -0.98 14.50
CA PHE A 72 -27.66 -1.50 15.60
C PHE A 72 -26.43 -0.62 15.89
N PHE A 73 -25.71 -0.18 14.84
CA PHE A 73 -24.55 0.69 15.01
C PHE A 73 -24.96 2.06 15.59
N LEU A 74 -25.99 2.71 15.03
CA LEU A 74 -26.46 4.00 15.55
C LEU A 74 -26.95 3.91 17.00
N ALA A 75 -27.72 2.88 17.34
CA ALA A 75 -28.22 2.70 18.69
C ALA A 75 -27.10 2.36 19.68
N SER A 76 -26.15 1.50 19.29
CA SER A 76 -25.03 1.13 20.16
C SER A 76 -24.00 2.26 20.35
N GLN A 77 -23.85 3.16 19.37
CA GLN A 77 -22.95 4.32 19.42
C GLN A 77 -23.63 5.63 19.83
N HIS A 78 -24.92 5.59 20.18
CA HIS A 78 -25.67 6.76 20.61
C HIS A 78 -24.95 7.51 21.76
N PRO A 79 -25.01 8.86 21.85
CA PRO A 79 -24.35 9.63 22.90
C PRO A 79 -24.65 9.13 24.33
N SER A 80 -25.89 8.74 24.61
CA SER A 80 -26.32 8.17 25.89
C SER A 80 -25.91 6.69 26.12
N ALA A 81 -25.25 6.04 25.16
CA ALA A 81 -24.83 4.66 25.27
C ALA A 81 -23.67 4.51 26.27
N SER A 82 -23.82 3.55 27.19
CA SER A 82 -22.74 3.18 28.11
C SER A 82 -21.53 2.62 27.36
N PRO A 83 -20.31 2.68 27.95
CA PRO A 83 -19.12 2.07 27.34
C PRO A 83 -19.29 0.57 27.05
N ALA A 84 -20.06 -0.15 27.88
CA ALA A 84 -20.34 -1.57 27.65
C ALA A 84 -21.24 -1.80 26.42
N LEU A 85 -22.19 -0.89 26.16
CA LEU A 85 -23.09 -0.95 25.01
C LEU A 85 -22.35 -0.64 23.70
N ARG A 86 -21.52 0.40 23.71
CA ARG A 86 -20.66 0.79 22.56
C ARG A 86 -19.73 -0.33 22.11
N ARG A 87 -19.16 -1.08 23.06
CA ARG A 87 -18.28 -2.23 22.77
C ARG A 87 -18.99 -3.45 22.17
N LEU A 88 -20.33 -3.50 22.14
CA LEU A 88 -21.05 -4.66 21.61
C LEU A 88 -20.78 -4.86 20.11
N ALA A 89 -20.66 -3.78 19.35
CA ALA A 89 -20.38 -3.85 17.92
C ALA A 89 -19.07 -4.62 17.64
N SER A 90 -18.00 -4.30 18.34
CA SER A 90 -16.72 -5.03 18.25
C SER A 90 -16.84 -6.44 18.84
N LYS A 91 -17.47 -6.58 20.03
CA LYS A 91 -17.61 -7.87 20.73
C LYS A 91 -18.34 -8.91 19.88
N TYR A 92 -19.35 -8.50 19.11
CA TYR A 92 -20.13 -9.39 18.25
C TYR A 92 -19.63 -9.41 16.81
N ALA A 93 -18.49 -8.77 16.52
CA ALA A 93 -17.90 -8.66 15.19
C ALA A 93 -18.91 -8.15 14.14
N MET A 94 -19.71 -7.15 14.51
CA MET A 94 -20.79 -6.62 13.67
C MET A 94 -20.30 -6.19 12.27
N PRO A 95 -19.17 -5.46 12.11
CA PRO A 95 -18.69 -5.08 10.78
C PRO A 95 -18.35 -6.31 9.91
N ALA A 96 -17.63 -7.28 10.47
CA ALA A 96 -17.24 -8.49 9.75
C ALA A 96 -18.45 -9.36 9.36
N ARG A 97 -19.47 -9.44 10.22
CA ARG A 97 -20.74 -10.13 9.95
C ARG A 97 -21.55 -9.45 8.85
N MET A 98 -21.69 -8.13 8.94
CA MET A 98 -22.37 -7.32 7.93
C MET A 98 -21.72 -7.50 6.56
N TRP A 99 -20.39 -7.43 6.48
CA TRP A 99 -19.67 -7.69 5.24
C TRP A 99 -19.91 -9.11 4.74
N ARG A 100 -19.65 -10.12 5.58
CA ARG A 100 -19.70 -11.53 5.16
C ARG A 100 -21.09 -11.99 4.72
N HIS A 101 -22.11 -11.72 5.55
CA HIS A 101 -23.46 -12.27 5.39
C HIS A 101 -24.44 -11.26 4.77
N GLY A 102 -24.16 -9.97 4.89
CA GLY A 102 -24.98 -8.91 4.31
C GLY A 102 -24.60 -8.57 2.87
N ILE A 103 -23.32 -8.60 2.53
CA ILE A 103 -22.81 -8.07 1.26
C ILE A 103 -22.10 -9.15 0.43
N HIS A 104 -21.01 -9.70 0.94
CA HIS A 104 -20.10 -10.54 0.19
C HIS A 104 -20.75 -11.85 -0.28
N SER A 105 -21.44 -12.60 0.59
CA SER A 105 -22.12 -13.85 0.20
C SER A 105 -23.07 -13.65 -0.97
N PHE A 106 -23.87 -12.58 -0.91
CA PHE A 106 -24.87 -12.28 -1.92
C PHE A 106 -24.25 -11.74 -3.21
N LEU A 107 -23.20 -10.90 -3.12
CA LEU A 107 -22.42 -10.49 -4.29
C LEU A 107 -21.80 -11.70 -4.99
N GLU A 108 -21.27 -12.67 -4.25
CA GLU A 108 -20.76 -13.90 -4.84
C GLU A 108 -21.87 -14.71 -5.49
N LEU A 109 -23.05 -14.86 -4.87
CA LEU A 109 -24.20 -15.52 -5.51
C LEU A 109 -24.58 -14.84 -6.84
N LEU A 110 -24.67 -13.50 -6.84
CA LEU A 110 -24.95 -12.72 -8.03
C LEU A 110 -23.86 -12.90 -9.09
N ARG A 111 -22.58 -12.83 -8.72
CA ARG A 111 -21.43 -12.99 -9.62
C ARG A 111 -21.42 -14.35 -10.31
N HIS A 112 -21.72 -15.43 -9.59
CA HIS A 112 -21.77 -16.79 -10.17
C HIS A 112 -22.94 -16.99 -11.15
N ARG A 113 -23.95 -16.12 -11.15
CA ARG A 113 -25.13 -16.18 -12.03
C ARG A 113 -25.06 -15.22 -13.21
N LEU A 114 -23.91 -14.56 -13.43
CA LEU A 114 -23.68 -13.71 -14.60
C LEU A 114 -23.76 -14.53 -15.91
N PRO A 115 -24.24 -13.93 -17.01
CA PRO A 115 -24.67 -12.53 -17.16
C PRO A 115 -26.12 -12.26 -16.71
N ALA A 116 -26.90 -13.28 -16.37
CA ALA A 116 -28.35 -13.14 -16.13
C ALA A 116 -28.70 -12.29 -14.88
N SER A 117 -27.77 -12.15 -13.95
CA SER A 117 -27.91 -11.37 -12.72
C SER A 117 -27.35 -9.94 -12.81
N LEU A 118 -26.84 -9.50 -13.98
CA LEU A 118 -26.06 -8.26 -14.08
C LEU A 118 -26.79 -7.02 -13.54
N GLU A 119 -28.02 -6.75 -13.99
CA GLU A 119 -28.81 -5.60 -13.53
C GLU A 119 -29.09 -5.65 -12.01
N HIS A 120 -29.34 -6.85 -11.49
CA HIS A 120 -29.57 -7.09 -10.06
C HIS A 120 -28.29 -6.88 -9.24
N MET A 121 -27.15 -7.31 -9.79
CA MET A 121 -25.84 -7.10 -9.19
C MET A 121 -25.48 -5.61 -9.13
N LEU A 122 -25.70 -4.87 -10.20
CA LEU A 122 -25.52 -3.41 -10.22
C LEU A 122 -26.41 -2.74 -9.17
N THR A 123 -27.70 -3.09 -9.14
CA THR A 123 -28.67 -2.56 -8.16
C THR A 123 -28.20 -2.80 -6.72
N PHE A 124 -27.72 -4.01 -6.44
CA PHE A 124 -27.24 -4.35 -5.10
C PHE A 124 -25.92 -3.66 -4.75
N LEU A 125 -24.99 -3.52 -5.70
CA LEU A 125 -23.72 -2.79 -5.50
C LEU A 125 -23.97 -1.34 -5.10
N TYR A 126 -24.84 -0.61 -5.81
CA TYR A 126 -25.17 0.78 -5.45
C TYR A 126 -25.82 0.88 -4.07
N LEU A 127 -26.66 -0.08 -3.71
CA LEU A 127 -27.28 -0.15 -2.39
C LEU A 127 -26.25 -0.39 -1.29
N ALA A 128 -25.37 -1.38 -1.46
CA ALA A 128 -24.32 -1.69 -0.50
C ALA A 128 -23.34 -0.52 -0.35
N TYR A 129 -22.95 0.10 -1.47
CA TYR A 129 -22.06 1.27 -1.47
C TYR A 129 -22.68 2.44 -0.71
N SER A 130 -23.95 2.76 -0.98
CA SER A 130 -24.67 3.84 -0.27
C SER A 130 -24.75 3.58 1.23
N MET A 131 -24.96 2.31 1.64
CA MET A 131 -24.97 1.94 3.05
C MET A 131 -23.57 2.07 3.70
N MET A 132 -22.51 1.62 3.03
CA MET A 132 -21.15 1.73 3.54
C MET A 132 -20.72 3.20 3.65
N ALA A 133 -21.06 4.04 2.67
CA ALA A 133 -20.79 5.48 2.71
C ALA A 133 -21.52 6.16 3.87
N LEU A 134 -22.80 5.80 4.10
CA LEU A 134 -23.55 6.30 5.24
C LEU A 134 -22.91 5.89 6.58
N LEU A 135 -22.47 4.64 6.73
CA LEU A 135 -21.79 4.18 7.94
C LEU A 135 -20.44 4.86 8.15
N TYR A 136 -19.70 5.09 7.08
CA TYR A 136 -18.46 5.86 7.12
C TYR A 136 -18.68 7.29 7.65
N GLU A 137 -19.77 7.95 7.26
CA GLU A 137 -20.10 9.30 7.74
C GLU A 137 -20.69 9.33 9.16
N THR A 138 -21.42 8.28 9.57
CA THR A 138 -22.23 8.29 10.80
C THR A 138 -21.64 7.48 11.96
N VAL A 139 -20.69 6.56 11.69
CA VAL A 139 -20.13 5.62 12.65
C VAL A 139 -18.60 5.53 12.49
N PRO A 140 -17.84 6.54 12.99
CA PRO A 140 -16.40 6.65 12.76
C PRO A 140 -15.56 5.59 13.51
N ASP A 141 -16.09 4.95 14.56
CA ASP A 141 -15.37 3.94 15.35
C ASP A 141 -14.85 2.74 14.53
N PHE A 142 -15.38 2.53 13.32
CA PHE A 142 -14.97 1.46 12.41
C PHE A 142 -14.54 2.00 11.03
N GLU A 143 -14.09 3.26 10.96
CA GLU A 143 -13.73 3.97 9.72
C GLU A 143 -12.87 3.10 8.78
N ASP A 144 -11.78 2.52 9.29
CA ASP A 144 -10.87 1.67 8.50
C ASP A 144 -11.59 0.50 7.84
N THR A 145 -12.54 -0.12 8.54
CA THR A 145 -13.34 -1.22 7.98
C THR A 145 -14.25 -0.73 6.85
N TRP A 146 -14.87 0.44 7.01
CA TRP A 146 -15.77 1.00 6.01
C TRP A 146 -15.02 1.43 4.75
N ILE A 147 -13.88 2.08 4.90
CA ILE A 147 -12.99 2.48 3.80
C ILE A 147 -12.63 1.27 2.94
N GLU A 148 -12.23 0.16 3.57
CA GLU A 148 -11.88 -1.05 2.84
C GLU A 148 -13.08 -1.68 2.13
N CYS A 149 -14.24 -1.74 2.79
CA CYS A 149 -15.47 -2.24 2.17
C CYS A 149 -15.85 -1.41 0.94
N LEU A 150 -15.68 -0.09 0.98
CA LEU A 150 -15.91 0.82 -0.15
C LEU A 150 -14.91 0.57 -1.30
N GLY A 151 -13.64 0.33 -0.97
CA GLY A 151 -12.61 -0.10 -1.93
C GLY A 151 -12.96 -1.42 -2.62
N ASP A 152 -13.39 -2.42 -1.85
CA ASP A 152 -13.81 -3.74 -2.34
C ASP A 152 -15.06 -3.64 -3.24
N LEU A 153 -16.08 -2.87 -2.83
CA LEU A 153 -17.28 -2.63 -3.65
C LEU A 153 -16.95 -1.93 -4.97
N GLY A 154 -16.03 -0.96 -4.94
CA GLY A 154 -15.52 -0.32 -6.15
C GLY A 154 -14.85 -1.33 -7.09
N ARG A 155 -14.10 -2.29 -6.56
CA ARG A 155 -13.50 -3.37 -7.37
C ARG A 155 -14.53 -4.32 -7.95
N TYR A 156 -15.55 -4.70 -7.21
CA TYR A 156 -16.64 -5.53 -7.76
C TYR A 156 -17.29 -4.83 -8.94
N ARG A 157 -17.61 -3.54 -8.80
CA ARG A 157 -18.23 -2.75 -9.87
C ARG A 157 -17.32 -2.54 -11.08
N MET A 158 -16.02 -2.34 -10.87
CA MET A 158 -15.01 -2.31 -11.92
C MET A 158 -14.88 -3.64 -12.66
N ALA A 159 -14.94 -4.77 -11.93
CA ALA A 159 -14.69 -6.10 -12.49
C ALA A 159 -15.83 -6.66 -13.34
N ILE A 160 -17.07 -6.20 -13.13
CA ILE A 160 -18.24 -6.60 -13.92
C ILE A 160 -18.47 -5.71 -15.15
N GLU A 161 -17.69 -4.65 -15.31
CA GLU A 161 -17.76 -3.77 -16.48
C GLU A 161 -16.87 -4.32 -17.59
N ASP A 162 -17.51 -4.94 -18.58
CA ASP A 162 -16.85 -5.53 -19.75
C ASP A 162 -16.91 -4.62 -20.99
N ASP A 163 -17.96 -3.80 -21.15
CA ASP A 163 -18.22 -3.06 -22.39
C ASP A 163 -17.89 -1.55 -22.30
N ASP A 164 -18.08 -0.92 -21.13
CA ASP A 164 -17.83 0.51 -20.95
C ASP A 164 -16.47 0.79 -20.28
N ILE A 165 -15.48 1.17 -21.10
CA ILE A 165 -14.14 1.54 -20.64
C ILE A 165 -14.19 2.73 -19.67
N HIS A 166 -15.10 3.68 -19.89
CA HIS A 166 -15.20 4.88 -19.04
C HIS A 166 -15.69 4.52 -17.64
N ASP A 167 -16.77 3.76 -17.54
CA ASP A 167 -17.29 3.29 -16.24
C ASP A 167 -16.24 2.46 -15.50
N ARG A 168 -15.52 1.59 -16.22
CA ARG A 168 -14.41 0.82 -15.65
C ARG A 168 -13.32 1.72 -15.08
N GLU A 169 -12.91 2.77 -15.80
CA GLU A 169 -11.92 3.75 -15.33
C GLU A 169 -12.41 4.53 -14.11
N VAL A 170 -13.66 4.98 -14.10
CA VAL A 170 -14.29 5.67 -12.97
C VAL A 170 -14.24 4.80 -11.72
N TRP A 171 -14.68 3.55 -11.81
CA TRP A 171 -14.69 2.64 -10.66
C TRP A 171 -13.30 2.15 -10.25
N THR A 172 -12.35 2.10 -11.19
CA THR A 172 -10.93 1.92 -10.87
C THR A 172 -10.44 3.10 -10.01
N GLY A 173 -10.79 4.34 -10.38
CA GLY A 173 -10.47 5.56 -9.64
C GLY A 173 -11.09 5.57 -8.24
N VAL A 174 -12.39 5.26 -8.12
CA VAL A 174 -13.10 5.18 -6.83
C VAL A 174 -12.43 4.15 -5.91
N SER A 175 -12.15 2.95 -6.43
CA SER A 175 -11.51 1.91 -5.63
C SER A 175 -10.09 2.31 -5.21
N ARG A 176 -9.30 2.90 -6.12
CA ARG A 176 -7.95 3.38 -5.84
C ARG A 176 -7.97 4.44 -4.74
N HIS A 177 -8.90 5.40 -4.79
CA HIS A 177 -9.06 6.42 -3.76
C HIS A 177 -9.24 5.79 -2.36
N TRP A 178 -10.18 4.84 -2.23
CA TRP A 178 -10.44 4.20 -0.94
C TRP A 178 -9.25 3.38 -0.43
N TYR A 179 -8.56 2.60 -1.28
CA TYR A 179 -7.39 1.86 -0.83
C TYR A 179 -6.17 2.74 -0.57
N SER A 180 -6.00 3.86 -1.29
CA SER A 180 -4.97 4.85 -0.95
C SER A 180 -5.20 5.36 0.45
N LYS A 181 -6.42 5.83 0.76
CA LYS A 181 -6.80 6.26 2.11
C LYS A 181 -6.60 5.16 3.16
N ALA A 182 -7.05 3.93 2.88
CA ALA A 182 -6.83 2.79 3.80
C ALA A 182 -5.34 2.57 4.09
N SER A 183 -4.51 2.62 3.04
CA SER A 183 -3.07 2.39 3.16
C SER A 183 -2.32 3.50 3.90
N GLU A 184 -2.94 4.66 4.06
CA GLU A 184 -2.39 5.76 4.85
C GLU A 184 -2.81 5.70 6.31
N ASN A 185 -4.02 5.20 6.58
CA ASN A 185 -4.46 4.88 7.94
C ASN A 185 -3.70 3.66 8.50
N SER A 186 -3.35 2.72 7.64
CA SER A 186 -2.68 1.46 8.00
C SER A 186 -1.47 1.16 7.09
N PRO A 187 -0.40 1.98 7.15
CA PRO A 187 0.73 1.89 6.22
C PRO A 187 1.57 0.62 6.37
N THR A 188 1.40 -0.12 7.47
CA THR A 188 2.10 -1.38 7.71
C THR A 188 1.40 -2.60 7.09
N THR A 189 0.22 -2.43 6.49
CA THR A 189 -0.65 -3.54 6.04
C THR A 189 -0.48 -3.86 4.56
N GLY A 190 0.20 -4.97 4.27
CA GLY A 190 0.58 -5.38 2.91
C GLY A 190 -0.59 -5.64 1.97
N ARG A 191 -1.74 -6.11 2.49
CA ARG A 191 -2.94 -6.41 1.69
C ARG A 191 -3.45 -5.18 0.93
N LEU A 192 -3.37 -3.99 1.54
CA LEU A 192 -3.88 -2.76 0.93
C LEU A 192 -3.05 -2.40 -0.32
N TYR A 193 -1.73 -2.52 -0.22
CA TYR A 193 -0.84 -2.35 -1.36
C TYR A 193 -1.03 -3.42 -2.43
N HIS A 194 -1.37 -4.66 -2.07
CA HIS A 194 -1.73 -5.68 -3.07
C HIS A 194 -2.95 -5.27 -3.90
N HIS A 195 -3.97 -4.69 -3.28
CA HIS A 195 -5.15 -4.19 -4.00
C HIS A 195 -4.81 -2.99 -4.88
N LEU A 196 -4.01 -2.04 -4.39
CA LEU A 196 -3.47 -0.94 -5.19
C LEU A 196 -2.65 -1.44 -6.39
N ALA A 197 -1.89 -2.54 -6.23
CA ALA A 197 -1.16 -3.16 -7.32
C ALA A 197 -2.09 -3.69 -8.42
N ILE A 198 -3.25 -4.26 -8.07
CA ILE A 198 -4.23 -4.69 -9.08
C ILE A 198 -4.80 -3.48 -9.85
N LEU A 199 -5.05 -2.38 -9.15
CA LEU A 199 -5.66 -1.15 -9.67
C LEU A 199 -4.67 -0.24 -10.42
N ALA A 200 -3.38 -0.52 -10.36
CA ALA A 200 -2.33 0.24 -11.05
C ALA A 200 -2.23 -0.13 -12.55
N ARG A 201 -3.03 -1.07 -13.06
CA ARG A 201 -3.06 -1.39 -14.50
C ARG A 201 -3.51 -0.17 -15.32
N PRO A 202 -2.91 0.07 -16.51
CA PRO A 202 -1.88 -0.72 -17.17
C PRO A 202 -0.42 -0.38 -16.78
N ASN A 203 -0.17 0.48 -15.79
CA ASN A 203 1.17 0.92 -15.39
C ASN A 203 1.97 -0.20 -14.68
N ALA A 204 2.78 -0.94 -15.44
CA ALA A 204 3.52 -2.10 -14.94
C ALA A 204 4.56 -1.77 -13.86
N VAL A 205 5.19 -0.58 -13.92
CA VAL A 205 6.18 -0.15 -12.92
C VAL A 205 5.49 0.15 -11.59
N GLN A 206 4.35 0.83 -11.62
CA GLN A 206 3.56 1.12 -10.43
C GLN A 206 2.94 -0.15 -9.82
N GLN A 207 2.44 -1.08 -10.66
CA GLN A 207 1.99 -2.41 -10.20
C GLN A 207 3.10 -3.12 -9.41
N LEU A 208 4.31 -3.14 -9.98
CA LEU A 208 5.46 -3.77 -9.36
C LEU A 208 5.84 -3.08 -8.04
N PHE A 209 5.86 -1.75 -8.00
CA PHE A 209 6.09 -1.00 -6.77
C PHE A 209 5.13 -1.44 -5.66
N TYR A 210 3.83 -1.47 -5.94
CA TYR A 210 2.83 -1.87 -4.95
C TYR A 210 2.94 -3.35 -4.54
N TYR A 211 3.18 -4.26 -5.49
CA TYR A 211 3.39 -5.68 -5.15
C TYR A 211 4.62 -5.90 -4.28
N THR A 212 5.72 -5.19 -4.56
CA THR A 212 6.94 -5.32 -3.76
C THR A 212 6.80 -4.65 -2.40
N LYS A 213 6.13 -3.49 -2.32
CA LYS A 213 5.77 -2.85 -1.05
C LYS A 213 4.90 -3.77 -0.19
N SER A 214 3.88 -4.40 -0.78
CA SER A 214 3.01 -5.40 -0.12
C SER A 214 3.76 -6.53 0.60
N LEU A 215 4.99 -6.86 0.14
CA LEU A 215 5.85 -7.90 0.71
C LEU A 215 6.88 -7.37 1.72
N CYS A 216 7.12 -6.06 1.76
CA CYS A 216 8.21 -5.43 2.52
C CYS A 216 7.74 -4.46 3.60
N VAL A 217 6.44 -4.47 3.91
CA VAL A 217 5.88 -3.79 5.08
C VAL A 217 5.79 -4.77 6.28
N PRO A 218 5.67 -4.28 7.53
CA PRO A 218 5.66 -5.11 8.72
C PRO A 218 4.62 -6.24 8.75
N ILE A 219 3.44 -6.03 8.17
CA ILE A 219 2.40 -7.05 8.02
C ILE A 219 2.32 -7.45 6.54
N PRO A 220 3.21 -8.32 6.03
CA PRO A 220 3.30 -8.62 4.62
C PRO A 220 2.10 -9.44 4.13
N PHE A 221 1.76 -9.30 2.85
CA PHE A 221 0.73 -10.11 2.20
C PHE A 221 1.34 -11.11 1.22
N SER A 222 1.52 -12.35 1.69
CA SER A 222 2.27 -13.40 0.96
C SER A 222 1.69 -13.74 -0.42
N SER A 223 0.37 -13.68 -0.60
CA SER A 223 -0.28 -13.93 -1.90
C SER A 223 0.14 -12.95 -3.00
N ALA A 224 0.75 -11.80 -2.64
CA ALA A 224 1.36 -10.91 -3.62
C ALA A 224 2.49 -11.59 -4.41
N ARG A 225 3.17 -12.61 -3.85
CA ARG A 225 4.20 -13.40 -4.56
C ARG A 225 3.65 -14.17 -5.75
N GLU A 226 2.41 -14.67 -5.67
CA GLU A 226 1.79 -15.36 -6.80
C GLU A 226 1.26 -14.35 -7.83
N SER A 227 0.69 -13.25 -7.33
CA SER A 227 0.12 -12.19 -8.20
C SER A 227 1.19 -11.51 -9.05
N ILE A 228 2.34 -11.17 -8.46
CA ILE A 228 3.47 -10.54 -9.18
C ILE A 228 4.07 -11.45 -10.25
N MET A 229 4.00 -12.78 -10.09
CA MET A 229 4.48 -13.72 -11.10
C MET A 229 3.68 -13.65 -12.39
N THR A 230 2.39 -13.30 -12.33
CA THR A 230 1.58 -13.09 -13.54
C THR A 230 2.15 -11.92 -14.37
N LEU A 231 2.56 -10.83 -13.72
CA LEU A 231 3.21 -9.69 -14.35
C LEU A 231 4.55 -10.09 -15.00
N PHE A 232 5.36 -10.90 -14.30
CA PHE A 232 6.66 -11.34 -14.82
C PHE A 232 6.52 -12.33 -15.99
N ASN A 233 5.62 -13.31 -15.90
CA ASN A 233 5.47 -14.36 -16.91
C ASN A 233 5.13 -13.78 -18.29
N HIS A 234 4.28 -12.76 -18.35
CA HIS A 234 3.96 -12.06 -19.59
C HIS A 234 5.16 -11.39 -20.26
N LEU A 235 6.18 -10.99 -19.49
CA LEU A 235 7.36 -10.29 -19.97
C LEU A 235 8.56 -11.21 -20.22
N LEU A 236 8.63 -12.32 -19.51
CA LEU A 236 9.63 -13.37 -19.68
C LEU A 236 9.32 -14.25 -20.91
N SER A 237 8.07 -14.33 -21.35
CA SER A 237 7.66 -15.09 -22.54
C SER A 237 7.98 -14.41 -23.89
N ASN A 238 8.70 -13.28 -23.90
CA ASN A 238 9.03 -12.48 -25.10
C ASN A 238 7.83 -12.09 -25.97
N SER A 239 6.62 -12.07 -25.39
CA SER A 239 5.41 -11.64 -26.09
C SER A 239 5.37 -10.10 -26.23
N PRO A 240 4.70 -9.54 -27.26
CA PRO A 240 4.51 -8.09 -27.35
C PRO A 240 3.71 -7.62 -26.13
N THR A 241 4.30 -6.79 -25.28
CA THR A 241 3.72 -6.45 -23.97
C THR A 241 2.93 -5.15 -23.96
N GLY A 242 2.89 -4.42 -25.07
CA GLY A 242 2.25 -3.09 -25.16
C GLY A 242 2.90 -2.03 -24.27
N LEU A 243 3.92 -2.39 -23.49
CA LEU A 243 4.62 -1.52 -22.56
C LEU A 243 5.66 -0.67 -23.28
N ASN A 244 5.98 0.48 -22.69
CA ASN A 244 7.18 1.23 -23.01
C ASN A 244 8.42 0.32 -22.87
N PRO A 245 9.34 0.27 -23.85
CA PRO A 245 10.50 -0.62 -23.82
C PRO A 245 11.33 -0.56 -22.54
N ILE A 246 11.53 0.62 -21.94
CA ILE A 246 12.32 0.73 -20.70
C ILE A 246 11.59 0.10 -19.51
N ASP A 247 10.27 0.25 -19.43
CA ASP A 247 9.46 -0.30 -18.34
C ASP A 247 9.43 -1.83 -18.45
N ALA A 248 9.35 -2.36 -19.68
CA ALA A 248 9.46 -3.79 -19.93
C ALA A 248 10.85 -4.33 -19.51
N LEU A 249 11.94 -3.62 -19.81
CA LEU A 249 13.29 -3.99 -19.35
C LEU A 249 13.40 -3.96 -17.83
N PHE A 250 12.83 -2.94 -17.18
CA PHE A 250 12.84 -2.84 -15.72
C PHE A 250 12.10 -4.03 -15.11
N VAL A 251 10.83 -4.23 -15.46
CA VAL A 251 10.00 -5.29 -14.89
C VAL A 251 10.60 -6.68 -15.18
N ARG A 252 11.23 -6.88 -16.35
CA ARG A 252 11.99 -8.10 -16.65
C ARG A 252 13.18 -8.31 -15.71
N ALA A 253 14.01 -7.28 -15.50
CA ALA A 253 15.14 -7.35 -14.57
C ALA A 253 14.67 -7.73 -13.14
N ARG A 254 13.49 -7.26 -12.75
CA ARG A 254 12.86 -7.60 -11.46
C ARG A 254 12.39 -9.05 -11.43
N GLY A 255 11.78 -9.55 -12.50
CA GLY A 255 11.41 -10.96 -12.64
C GLY A 255 12.62 -11.90 -12.59
N ILE A 256 13.75 -11.49 -13.18
CA ILE A 256 15.04 -12.20 -13.11
C ILE A 256 15.52 -12.30 -11.66
N LEU A 257 15.58 -11.19 -10.93
CA LEU A 257 16.00 -11.18 -9.52
C LEU A 257 15.05 -11.98 -8.62
N PHE A 258 13.75 -11.85 -8.84
CA PHE A 258 12.74 -12.56 -8.08
C PHE A 258 12.86 -14.09 -8.27
N SER A 259 12.94 -14.52 -9.53
CA SER A 259 13.02 -15.95 -9.89
C SER A 259 14.41 -16.56 -9.66
N GLY A 260 15.48 -15.76 -9.72
CA GLY A 260 16.88 -16.22 -9.68
C GLY A 260 17.33 -16.92 -10.96
N LYS A 261 16.75 -16.56 -12.12
CA LYS A 261 17.00 -17.21 -13.42
C LYS A 261 17.30 -16.15 -14.49
N SER A 262 17.99 -16.54 -15.56
CA SER A 262 18.31 -15.68 -16.71
C SER A 262 19.13 -14.43 -16.37
N TRP A 263 20.16 -14.61 -15.54
CA TRP A 263 21.07 -13.56 -15.08
C TRP A 263 21.74 -12.78 -16.22
N GLU A 264 21.92 -13.41 -17.38
CA GLU A 264 22.54 -12.82 -18.56
C GLU A 264 21.82 -11.57 -19.10
N GLN A 265 20.51 -11.43 -18.83
CA GLN A 265 19.69 -10.28 -19.26
C GLN A 265 19.50 -9.22 -18.17
N LEU A 266 20.03 -9.44 -16.96
CA LEU A 266 19.76 -8.58 -15.80
C LEU A 266 20.18 -7.12 -16.05
N GLN A 267 21.30 -6.91 -16.75
CA GLN A 267 21.89 -5.58 -16.94
C GLN A 267 21.28 -4.76 -18.09
N ASP A 268 20.33 -5.32 -18.86
CA ASP A 268 19.81 -4.65 -20.05
C ASP A 268 19.03 -3.38 -19.73
N PHE A 269 18.36 -3.33 -18.57
CA PHE A 269 17.76 -2.09 -18.07
C PHE A 269 18.83 -1.02 -17.80
N ASN A 270 19.88 -1.36 -17.04
CA ASN A 270 20.94 -0.41 -16.68
C ASN A 270 21.64 0.17 -17.92
N LYS A 271 21.90 -0.65 -18.94
CA LYS A 271 22.48 -0.20 -20.23
C LYS A 271 21.63 0.86 -20.97
N ASN A 272 20.34 0.91 -20.71
CA ASN A 272 19.39 1.79 -21.39
C ASN A 272 18.84 2.92 -20.50
N LEU A 273 19.07 2.84 -19.19
CA LEU A 273 18.53 3.77 -18.20
C LEU A 273 19.01 5.21 -18.45
N ASP A 274 20.31 5.38 -18.69
CA ASP A 274 20.94 6.67 -18.93
C ASP A 274 20.28 7.49 -20.07
N LYS A 275 20.06 6.81 -21.21
CA LYS A 275 19.36 7.39 -22.38
C LYS A 275 17.92 7.71 -22.05
N HIS A 276 17.25 6.87 -21.26
CA HIS A 276 15.87 7.09 -20.86
C HIS A 276 15.72 8.32 -19.97
N ILE A 277 16.52 8.46 -18.92
CA ILE A 277 16.51 9.63 -18.01
C ILE A 277 16.71 10.91 -18.82
N THR A 278 17.68 10.92 -19.74
CA THR A 278 17.98 12.05 -20.63
C THR A 278 16.77 12.47 -21.47
N LYS A 279 15.99 11.50 -21.95
CA LYS A 279 14.79 11.75 -22.77
C LYS A 279 13.58 12.19 -21.95
N SER A 280 13.40 11.64 -20.75
CA SER A 280 12.19 11.80 -19.93
C SER A 280 12.15 13.11 -19.12
N LYS A 281 13.28 13.79 -18.91
CA LYS A 281 13.38 15.05 -18.15
C LYS A 281 12.61 14.95 -16.81
N LYS A 282 11.69 15.90 -16.52
CA LYS A 282 10.90 15.93 -15.28
C LYS A 282 9.97 14.73 -15.10
N GLY A 283 9.59 14.04 -16.20
CA GLY A 283 8.73 12.85 -16.15
C GLY A 283 9.39 11.60 -15.56
N TRP A 284 10.70 11.65 -15.27
CA TRP A 284 11.41 10.55 -14.60
C TRP A 284 11.12 10.48 -13.09
N ARG A 285 10.75 11.60 -12.43
CA ARG A 285 10.73 11.68 -10.96
C ARG A 285 9.84 10.61 -10.32
N GLU A 286 8.59 10.54 -10.76
CA GLU A 286 7.63 9.57 -10.23
C GLU A 286 8.09 8.12 -10.45
N THR A 287 8.37 7.78 -11.69
CA THR A 287 8.88 6.45 -12.05
C THR A 287 10.19 6.13 -11.32
N GLY A 288 11.03 7.13 -11.08
CA GLY A 288 12.32 7.01 -10.41
C GLY A 288 12.19 6.55 -8.97
N TYR A 289 11.28 7.11 -8.18
CA TYR A 289 11.08 6.63 -6.81
C TYR A 289 10.37 5.27 -6.77
N TYR A 290 9.44 4.95 -7.69
CA TYR A 290 8.90 3.59 -7.80
C TYR A 290 9.99 2.55 -8.06
N ILE A 291 10.95 2.88 -8.95
CA ILE A 291 12.12 2.06 -9.24
C ILE A 291 13.01 1.93 -8.01
N GLY A 292 13.36 3.05 -7.35
CA GLY A 292 14.20 3.06 -6.14
C GLY A 292 13.63 2.21 -5.01
N ILE A 293 12.33 2.33 -4.74
CA ILE A 293 11.65 1.54 -3.71
C ILE A 293 11.61 0.06 -4.09
N SER A 294 11.28 -0.26 -5.34
CA SER A 294 11.29 -1.65 -5.82
C SER A 294 12.69 -2.28 -5.73
N LEU A 295 13.75 -1.49 -5.93
CA LEU A 295 15.14 -1.91 -5.75
C LEU A 295 15.47 -2.21 -4.29
N ALA A 296 15.09 -1.32 -3.37
CA ALA A 296 15.26 -1.55 -1.94
C ALA A 296 14.54 -2.83 -1.49
N CYS A 297 13.31 -3.06 -1.96
CA CYS A 297 12.57 -4.30 -1.72
C CYS A 297 13.30 -5.54 -2.25
N SER A 298 13.98 -5.46 -3.41
CA SER A 298 14.82 -6.55 -3.91
C SER A 298 16.02 -6.84 -3.00
N LEU A 299 16.68 -5.80 -2.47
CA LEU A 299 17.81 -5.96 -1.53
C LEU A 299 17.37 -6.64 -0.23
N LEU A 300 16.14 -6.35 0.23
CA LEU A 300 15.50 -7.01 1.36
C LEU A 300 14.99 -8.43 1.05
N GLY A 301 15.25 -8.97 -0.15
CA GLY A 301 14.76 -10.30 -0.55
C GLY A 301 13.23 -10.41 -0.54
N TYR A 302 12.54 -9.28 -0.71
CA TYR A 302 11.08 -9.17 -0.62
C TYR A 302 10.54 -9.62 0.75
N GLY A 303 11.21 -9.24 1.84
CA GLY A 303 10.81 -9.56 3.20
C GLY A 303 11.14 -10.99 3.64
N ALA A 304 12.04 -11.69 2.92
CA ALA A 304 12.43 -13.05 3.30
C ALA A 304 13.24 -13.06 4.60
N GLU A 305 12.85 -13.87 5.60
CA GLU A 305 13.55 -13.99 6.88
C GLU A 305 15.01 -14.51 6.75
N SER A 306 15.32 -15.18 5.65
CA SER A 306 16.68 -15.62 5.33
C SER A 306 17.58 -14.49 4.82
N ASN A 307 17.01 -13.34 4.43
CA ASN A 307 17.77 -12.23 3.87
C ASN A 307 18.62 -11.53 4.93
N VAL A 308 19.86 -11.21 4.56
CA VAL A 308 20.86 -10.62 5.47
C VAL A 308 20.44 -9.26 6.04
N LEU A 309 19.78 -8.41 5.23
CA LEU A 309 19.32 -7.10 5.67
C LEU A 309 18.07 -7.19 6.55
N ILE A 310 17.12 -8.09 6.24
CA ILE A 310 15.95 -8.32 7.09
C ILE A 310 16.38 -8.77 8.49
N ARG A 311 17.37 -9.67 8.57
CA ARG A 311 17.95 -10.11 9.84
C ARG A 311 18.66 -8.98 10.58
N ALA A 312 19.38 -8.12 9.86
CA ALA A 312 20.02 -6.95 10.45
C ALA A 312 19.00 -5.97 11.03
N LEU A 313 17.93 -5.66 10.28
CA LEU A 313 16.84 -4.76 10.72
C LEU A 313 16.04 -5.34 11.90
N SER A 314 15.94 -6.67 12.01
CA SER A 314 15.22 -7.32 13.11
C SER A 314 15.98 -7.29 14.45
N LYS A 315 17.27 -6.91 14.45
CA LYS A 315 18.06 -6.77 15.69
C LYS A 315 17.71 -5.43 16.35
N LYS A 316 16.82 -5.44 17.34
CA LYS A 316 16.62 -4.26 18.22
C LYS A 316 17.93 -3.94 18.95
N PRO A 317 18.26 -2.66 19.19
CA PRO A 317 19.36 -2.30 20.08
C PRO A 317 19.03 -2.80 21.49
N GLU A 318 19.87 -3.67 22.03
CA GLU A 318 19.73 -4.19 23.39
C GLU A 318 19.80 -3.02 24.39
N GLY A 319 18.66 -2.72 25.01
CA GLY A 319 18.63 -1.93 26.23
C GLY A 319 19.27 -2.72 27.37
N THR A 320 20.15 -2.05 28.10
CA THR A 320 20.74 -2.42 29.39
C THR A 320 19.83 -3.30 30.27
N ASP A 321 20.08 -4.61 30.31
CA ASP A 321 20.43 -5.37 31.52
C ASP A 321 20.65 -6.88 31.22
N ALA A 322 21.84 -7.34 31.61
CA ALA A 322 22.43 -8.68 31.68
C ALA A 322 21.60 -9.93 31.30
N ALA A 323 22.21 -10.82 30.49
CA ALA A 323 22.74 -12.11 30.97
C ALA A 323 23.50 -12.87 29.87
N MET A 324 24.64 -13.46 30.25
CA MET A 324 25.41 -14.43 29.47
C MET A 324 24.52 -15.57 28.96
N GLY A 325 24.41 -15.67 27.64
CA GLY A 325 23.78 -16.78 26.93
C GLY A 325 24.20 -16.73 25.47
N GLY A 326 25.48 -16.95 25.21
CA GLY A 326 26.06 -16.94 23.87
C GLY A 326 25.43 -18.03 22.99
N SER A 327 24.42 -17.66 22.23
CA SER A 327 24.16 -18.26 20.93
C SER A 327 24.79 -17.33 19.90
N ALA A 328 26.03 -17.63 19.52
CA ALA A 328 26.67 -17.00 18.38
C ALA A 328 25.84 -17.35 17.14
N ILE A 329 24.98 -16.42 16.72
CA ILE A 329 24.22 -16.55 15.49
C ILE A 329 25.23 -16.40 14.35
N SER A 330 25.47 -17.50 13.64
CA SER A 330 26.27 -17.54 12.40
C SER A 330 26.00 -16.30 11.55
N GLU A 331 27.05 -15.53 11.25
CA GLU A 331 27.04 -14.55 10.17
C GLU A 331 26.55 -15.29 8.92
N THR A 332 25.36 -14.93 8.45
CA THR A 332 24.83 -15.50 7.21
C THR A 332 25.44 -14.72 6.06
N MET A 333 26.33 -15.40 5.33
CA MET A 333 26.86 -14.92 4.07
C MET A 333 25.74 -14.45 3.14
N PRO A 334 25.92 -13.34 2.40
CA PRO A 334 24.98 -12.93 1.38
C PRO A 334 24.76 -14.03 0.32
N ASP A 335 23.51 -14.31 -0.03
CA ASP A 335 23.20 -15.27 -1.09
C ASP A 335 23.45 -14.66 -2.48
N GLU A 336 23.47 -15.51 -3.52
CA GLU A 336 23.69 -15.06 -4.90
C GLU A 336 22.64 -14.04 -5.36
N LYS A 337 21.38 -14.20 -4.92
CA LYS A 337 20.31 -13.26 -5.29
C LYS A 337 20.57 -11.87 -4.70
N PHE A 338 21.03 -11.80 -3.45
CA PHE A 338 21.42 -10.56 -2.80
C PHE A 338 22.59 -9.91 -3.54
N ARG A 339 23.64 -10.67 -3.86
CA ARG A 339 24.82 -10.15 -4.58
C ARG A 339 24.44 -9.57 -5.95
N GLN A 340 23.59 -10.27 -6.70
CA GLN A 340 23.08 -9.78 -7.98
C GLN A 340 22.17 -8.55 -7.83
N ALA A 341 21.30 -8.53 -6.81
CA ALA A 341 20.45 -7.38 -6.51
C ALA A 341 21.29 -6.15 -6.13
N PHE A 342 22.31 -6.35 -5.31
CA PHE A 342 23.27 -5.33 -4.88
C PHE A 342 24.01 -4.75 -6.07
N LYS A 343 24.67 -5.60 -6.88
CA LYS A 343 25.38 -5.17 -8.08
C LYS A 343 24.48 -4.39 -9.04
N PHE A 344 23.28 -4.92 -9.32
CA PHE A 344 22.31 -4.22 -10.17
C PHE A 344 21.95 -2.85 -9.58
N GLY A 345 21.63 -2.81 -8.28
CA GLY A 345 21.17 -1.62 -7.58
C GLY A 345 22.22 -0.52 -7.55
N VAL A 346 23.48 -0.87 -7.27
CA VAL A 346 24.62 0.06 -7.30
C VAL A 346 24.75 0.68 -8.69
N THR A 347 24.77 -0.11 -9.75
CA THR A 347 24.85 0.42 -11.14
C THR A 347 23.66 1.32 -11.49
N THR A 348 22.45 0.98 -11.02
CA THR A 348 21.27 1.84 -11.21
C THR A 348 21.44 3.18 -10.48
N ILE A 349 21.88 3.16 -9.23
CA ILE A 349 22.07 4.35 -8.40
C ILE A 349 23.16 5.25 -9.00
N GLU A 350 24.31 4.69 -9.38
CA GLU A 350 25.40 5.41 -10.05
C GLU A 350 24.90 6.15 -11.29
N THR A 351 24.16 5.46 -12.16
CA THR A 351 23.59 6.08 -13.38
C THR A 351 22.66 7.26 -13.05
N VAL A 352 21.88 7.17 -11.97
CA VAL A 352 20.98 8.25 -11.54
C VAL A 352 21.75 9.42 -10.91
N LEU A 353 22.77 9.13 -10.10
CA LEU A 353 23.61 10.14 -9.44
C LEU A 353 24.44 10.92 -10.46
N ASP A 354 25.09 10.24 -11.42
CA ASP A 354 25.88 10.89 -12.48
C ASP A 354 25.08 11.92 -13.28
N ARG A 355 23.77 11.73 -13.40
CA ARG A 355 22.85 12.65 -14.09
C ARG A 355 22.29 13.75 -13.20
N SER A 356 22.30 13.55 -11.89
CA SER A 356 21.77 14.50 -10.91
C SER A 356 22.83 15.51 -10.44
N CYS A 357 24.11 15.25 -10.72
CA CYS A 357 25.22 16.13 -10.41
C CYS A 357 25.27 17.37 -11.32
N GLU A 358 24.74 18.50 -10.85
CA GLU A 358 25.08 19.82 -11.39
C GLU A 358 26.46 20.24 -10.82
N PRO A 359 27.50 20.47 -11.66
CA PRO A 359 28.80 20.90 -11.16
C PRO A 359 28.70 22.23 -10.38
N GLY A 360 29.31 22.29 -9.20
CA GLY A 360 29.51 23.54 -8.46
C GLY A 360 28.35 23.99 -7.57
N TYR A 361 27.38 23.13 -7.27
CA TYR A 361 26.40 23.42 -6.20
C TYR A 361 27.12 23.49 -4.85
N ARG A 362 27.42 24.71 -4.38
CA ARG A 362 27.90 24.94 -3.01
C ARG A 362 26.73 24.83 -2.06
N VAL A 363 26.87 23.99 -1.04
CA VAL A 363 25.91 23.91 0.06
C VAL A 363 25.86 25.27 0.74
N GLN A 364 24.76 25.99 0.54
CA GLN A 364 24.50 27.22 1.28
C GLN A 364 24.09 26.78 2.69
N SER A 365 24.84 27.23 3.69
CA SER A 365 24.75 26.81 5.08
C SER A 365 23.33 26.85 5.66
N HIS A 366 23.12 25.91 6.59
CA HIS A 366 21.93 25.59 7.39
C HIS A 366 20.82 24.84 6.64
N ILE A 367 20.73 23.56 7.01
CA ILE A 367 19.54 22.70 6.94
C ILE A 367 18.31 23.60 7.13
N PRO A 368 17.41 23.73 6.14
CA PRO A 368 16.09 24.25 6.41
C PRO A 368 15.38 23.18 7.23
N LEU A 369 15.68 23.13 8.54
CA LEU A 369 14.69 22.75 9.52
C LEU A 369 13.56 23.73 9.25
N SER A 370 12.40 23.19 8.86
CA SER A 370 11.16 23.93 8.61
C SER A 370 11.14 25.20 9.45
N GLU A 371 10.90 26.36 8.82
CA GLU A 371 10.62 27.60 9.57
C GLU A 371 9.68 27.22 10.71
N LYS A 372 10.07 27.52 11.96
CA LYS A 372 9.53 26.92 13.20
C LYS A 372 8.00 27.00 13.39
N ASP A 373 7.28 27.62 12.47
CA ASP A 373 5.83 27.84 12.47
C ASP A 373 5.07 27.21 11.29
N GLN A 374 5.72 26.45 10.38
CA GLN A 374 5.04 25.72 9.29
C GLN A 374 5.10 24.20 9.50
N LEU A 375 3.93 23.55 9.46
CA LEU A 375 3.83 22.07 9.45
C LEU A 375 4.62 21.53 8.24
N PRO A 376 5.42 20.46 8.41
CA PRO A 376 6.15 19.87 7.31
C PRO A 376 5.18 19.46 6.19
N ARG A 377 5.59 19.67 4.93
CA ARG A 377 4.93 19.10 3.76
C ARG A 377 5.75 17.90 3.31
N PRO A 378 5.25 16.66 3.48
CA PRO A 378 5.95 15.49 2.97
C PRO A 378 6.03 15.53 1.45
N LEU A 379 7.11 14.98 0.92
CA LEU A 379 7.28 14.79 -0.52
C LEU A 379 6.46 13.57 -1.00
N PRO A 380 6.12 13.48 -2.30
CA PRO A 380 5.44 12.30 -2.85
C PRO A 380 6.16 10.99 -2.52
N GLU A 381 7.49 10.99 -2.56
CA GLU A 381 8.29 9.82 -2.19
C GLU A 381 8.26 9.48 -0.69
N ASP A 382 8.01 10.44 0.20
CA ASP A 382 7.87 10.19 1.65
C ASP A 382 6.60 9.38 1.92
N PHE A 383 5.49 9.75 1.26
CA PHE A 383 4.26 8.95 1.28
C PHE A 383 4.48 7.57 0.66
N ALA A 384 5.24 7.49 -0.44
CA ALA A 384 5.51 6.23 -1.12
C ALA A 384 6.33 5.26 -0.26
N ILE A 385 7.29 5.73 0.53
CA ILE A 385 8.10 4.86 1.41
C ILE A 385 7.45 4.56 2.76
N ARG A 386 6.48 5.36 3.22
CA ARG A 386 5.81 5.18 4.52
C ARG A 386 5.34 3.74 4.72
N GLY A 387 5.66 3.18 5.88
CA GLY A 387 5.29 1.83 6.29
C GLY A 387 6.24 0.72 5.80
N LEU A 388 7.25 1.03 4.99
CA LEU A 388 8.30 0.06 4.65
C LEU A 388 9.22 -0.19 5.86
N LEU A 389 9.70 -1.42 6.01
CA LEU A 389 10.55 -1.86 7.13
C LEU A 389 11.80 -0.98 7.34
N TYR A 390 12.38 -0.44 6.27
CA TYR A 390 13.58 0.41 6.34
C TYR A 390 13.29 1.91 6.53
N SER A 391 12.02 2.29 6.60
CA SER A 391 11.58 3.69 6.68
C SER A 391 11.12 4.11 8.07
N GLU A 392 10.92 3.16 9.00
CA GLU A 392 10.34 3.40 10.34
C GLU A 392 11.14 4.45 11.13
N ASP A 393 12.47 4.39 11.08
CA ASP A 393 13.34 5.34 11.79
C ASP A 393 13.67 6.59 10.96
N TYR A 394 13.27 6.63 9.68
CA TYR A 394 13.61 7.72 8.75
C TYR A 394 12.52 8.79 8.64
N VAL A 395 11.25 8.40 8.70
CA VAL A 395 10.11 9.33 8.64
C VAL A 395 9.24 9.15 9.88
N LEU A 396 9.28 10.15 10.77
CA LEU A 396 8.44 10.16 11.98
C LEU A 396 6.96 10.28 11.58
N GLU A 397 6.08 9.61 12.32
CA GLU A 397 4.64 9.61 12.05
C GLU A 397 4.03 11.04 12.06
N GLU A 398 4.54 11.90 12.95
CA GLU A 398 4.24 13.33 13.06
C GLU A 398 4.45 14.11 11.75
N TRP A 399 5.33 13.62 10.87
CA TRP A 399 5.61 14.22 9.57
C TRP A 399 4.39 14.22 8.63
N PHE A 400 3.50 13.23 8.77
CA PHE A 400 2.34 13.06 7.90
C PHE A 400 1.06 13.72 8.44
N HIS A 401 1.09 14.26 9.66
CA HIS A 401 -0.06 14.93 10.28
C HIS A 401 -0.16 16.40 9.83
N ASN A 402 -0.55 16.58 8.57
CA ASN A 402 -0.87 17.90 8.01
C ASN A 402 -2.25 17.88 7.35
N GLU A 403 -3.29 18.23 8.12
CA GLU A 403 -4.69 18.26 7.69
C GLU A 403 -4.98 19.25 6.56
N LYS A 404 -4.00 20.08 6.16
CA LYS A 404 -4.14 21.05 5.06
C LYS A 404 -3.77 20.47 3.69
N ILE A 405 -3.26 19.24 3.63
CA ILE A 405 -2.88 18.60 2.36
C ILE A 405 -4.03 17.67 1.94
N ASP A 406 -4.74 18.07 0.89
CA ASP A 406 -5.76 17.22 0.28
C ASP A 406 -5.15 15.96 -0.35
N GLU A 407 -5.92 14.88 -0.45
CA GLU A 407 -5.48 13.60 -1.04
C GLU A 407 -4.82 13.75 -2.41
N ASP A 408 -5.45 14.54 -3.29
CA ASP A 408 -4.97 14.76 -4.65
C ASP A 408 -3.67 15.59 -4.69
N GLU A 409 -3.37 16.35 -3.63
CA GLU A 409 -2.16 17.17 -3.53
C GLU A 409 -0.92 16.39 -3.09
N LYS A 410 -1.08 15.23 -2.44
CA LYS A 410 0.04 14.45 -1.87
C LYS A 410 1.04 13.98 -2.92
N TYR A 411 0.52 13.65 -4.10
CA TYR A 411 1.32 13.16 -5.23
C TYR A 411 1.53 14.24 -6.30
N PHE A 412 1.06 15.47 -6.05
CA PHE A 412 1.20 16.58 -6.98
C PHE A 412 2.55 17.28 -6.80
N GLU A 413 3.34 17.31 -7.87
CA GLU A 413 4.71 17.86 -7.85
C GLU A 413 4.72 19.39 -7.97
N LEU A 414 5.13 20.09 -6.90
CA LEU A 414 5.32 21.53 -6.88
C LEU A 414 6.76 21.95 -7.15
N ALA A 415 6.96 23.18 -7.65
CA ALA A 415 8.30 23.70 -7.90
C ALA A 415 9.13 23.87 -6.60
N SER A 416 8.49 24.22 -5.48
CA SER A 416 9.13 24.37 -4.16
C SER A 416 9.74 23.06 -3.65
N MET A 417 9.12 21.92 -3.97
CA MET A 417 9.58 20.59 -3.56
C MET A 417 10.96 20.21 -4.11
N ALA A 418 11.44 20.91 -5.16
CA ALA A 418 12.80 20.71 -5.65
C ALA A 418 13.85 21.17 -4.63
N GLU A 419 13.64 22.31 -3.98
CA GLU A 419 14.57 22.85 -2.98
C GLU A 419 14.49 22.06 -1.67
N GLU A 420 13.28 21.62 -1.28
CA GLU A 420 13.10 20.70 -0.14
C GLU A 420 13.88 19.39 -0.34
N ARG A 421 13.82 18.81 -1.54
CA ARG A 421 14.63 17.62 -1.89
C ARG A 421 16.13 17.87 -1.79
N ARG A 422 16.62 19.02 -2.29
CA ARG A 422 18.05 19.37 -2.16
C ARG A 422 18.45 19.38 -0.68
N GLY A 423 17.65 20.03 0.18
CA GLY A 423 17.87 20.03 1.63
C GLY A 423 17.87 18.64 2.25
N ARG A 424 16.93 17.77 1.87
CA ARG A 424 16.80 16.39 2.37
C ARG A 424 18.00 15.53 1.97
N ILE A 425 18.44 15.60 0.71
CA ILE A 425 19.61 14.85 0.20
C ILE A 425 20.87 15.26 0.97
N LEU A 426 21.07 16.56 1.22
CA LEU A 426 22.20 17.05 2.00
C LEU A 426 22.15 16.58 3.45
N SER A 427 20.98 16.63 4.09
CA SER A 427 20.78 16.13 5.46
C SER A 427 21.09 14.64 5.57
N LEU A 428 20.68 13.83 4.58
CA LEU A 428 21.04 12.42 4.47
C LEU A 428 22.56 12.24 4.33
N GLY A 429 23.22 13.02 3.47
CA GLY A 429 24.67 13.02 3.33
C GLY A 429 25.39 13.32 4.65
N CYS A 430 24.97 14.38 5.36
CA CYS A 430 25.52 14.71 6.67
C CYS A 430 25.28 13.59 7.69
N SER A 431 24.09 13.00 7.69
CA SER A 431 23.76 11.87 8.58
C SER A 431 24.66 10.67 8.32
N ILE A 432 24.91 10.32 7.06
CA ILE A 432 25.88 9.28 6.70
C ILE A 432 27.29 9.67 7.16
N ALA A 433 27.67 10.94 6.99
CA ALA A 433 28.98 11.44 7.39
C ALA A 433 29.23 11.41 8.92
N THR A 434 28.18 11.45 9.74
CA THR A 434 28.31 11.29 11.20
C THR A 434 28.93 9.95 11.61
N SER A 435 28.85 8.92 10.76
CA SER A 435 29.50 7.63 11.01
C SER A 435 31.02 7.70 10.92
N GLY A 436 31.57 8.70 10.21
CA GLY A 436 33.00 8.85 9.94
C GLY A 436 33.62 7.76 9.05
N ASN A 437 32.81 6.80 8.58
CA ASN A 437 33.33 5.59 7.93
C ASN A 437 33.49 5.74 6.42
N TRP A 438 32.53 6.37 5.75
CA TRP A 438 32.46 6.39 4.28
C TRP A 438 32.54 7.79 3.68
N LEU A 439 31.80 8.72 4.27
CA LEU A 439 31.68 10.11 3.83
C LEU A 439 32.16 11.03 4.94
N ILE A 440 32.90 12.07 4.58
CA ILE A 440 33.41 13.11 5.48
C ILE A 440 32.78 14.44 5.08
N TRP A 441 32.17 15.12 6.04
CA TRP A 441 31.64 16.47 5.86
C TRP A 441 32.65 17.50 6.39
N ASP A 442 33.05 18.44 5.55
CA ASP A 442 33.87 19.59 5.94
C ASP A 442 32.98 20.82 6.13
N GLU A 443 32.82 21.23 7.39
CA GLU A 443 32.03 22.42 7.74
C GLU A 443 32.60 23.72 7.15
N ALA A 444 33.92 23.84 7.00
CA ALA A 444 34.57 25.06 6.55
C ALA A 444 34.38 25.29 5.04
N THR A 445 34.44 24.22 4.25
CA THR A 445 34.23 24.28 2.79
C THR A 445 32.79 23.99 2.39
N SER A 446 31.99 23.44 3.30
CA SER A 446 30.63 22.95 3.04
C SER A 446 30.61 21.93 1.90
N GLN A 447 31.57 21.00 1.92
CA GLN A 447 31.75 19.95 0.92
C GLN A 447 31.84 18.57 1.56
N PHE A 448 31.40 17.56 0.81
CA PHE A 448 31.63 16.16 1.14
C PHE A 448 32.90 15.66 0.47
N SER A 449 33.63 14.80 1.15
CA SER A 449 34.76 14.04 0.61
C SER A 449 34.64 12.57 1.02
N PRO A 450 35.14 11.61 0.22
CA PRO A 450 35.23 10.23 0.66
C PRO A 450 36.24 10.10 1.80
N ALA A 451 36.03 9.14 2.71
CA ALA A 451 37.08 8.76 3.64
C ALA A 451 38.27 8.16 2.88
N ALA A 452 39.50 8.34 3.36
CA ALA A 452 40.73 7.99 2.63
C ALA A 452 40.79 6.54 2.11
N LYS A 453 40.15 5.58 2.80
CA LYS A 453 40.02 4.18 2.33
C LYS A 453 39.24 4.07 1.00
N TYR A 454 38.31 4.97 0.78
CA TYR A 454 37.36 4.97 -0.33
C TYR A 454 37.62 6.08 -1.35
N ASP A 455 38.67 6.89 -1.16
CA ASP A 455 39.12 7.92 -2.10
C ASP A 455 39.90 7.27 -3.25
N ILE A 456 39.17 6.67 -4.18
CA ILE A 456 39.70 5.94 -5.34
C ILE A 456 39.28 6.60 -6.64
N ASP A 457 40.13 6.52 -7.66
CA ASP A 457 39.75 6.93 -9.01
C ASP A 457 38.90 5.84 -9.68
N LEU A 458 37.61 6.13 -9.85
CA LEU A 458 36.66 5.22 -10.51
C LEU A 458 36.92 5.08 -12.03
N GLN A 459 37.78 5.91 -12.63
CA GLN A 459 38.17 5.80 -14.04
C GLN A 459 39.37 4.86 -14.25
N ASP A 460 40.05 4.46 -13.18
CA ASP A 460 41.16 3.52 -13.24
C ASP A 460 40.66 2.08 -13.09
N ALA A 461 40.53 1.37 -14.22
CA ALA A 461 40.01 0.00 -14.28
C ALA A 461 40.84 -1.05 -13.50
N SER A 462 41.99 -0.66 -12.94
CA SER A 462 42.85 -1.49 -12.09
C SER A 462 42.50 -1.40 -10.59
N ALA A 463 41.74 -0.39 -10.17
CA ALA A 463 41.25 -0.25 -8.81
C ALA A 463 39.96 -1.07 -8.65
N SER A 464 40.05 -2.30 -8.12
CA SER A 464 38.85 -3.01 -7.66
C SER A 464 38.15 -2.13 -6.63
N ALA A 465 36.91 -1.72 -6.90
CA ALA A 465 36.09 -1.00 -5.92
C ALA A 465 36.15 -1.78 -4.59
N PRO A 466 36.71 -1.21 -3.50
CA PRO A 466 36.93 -1.92 -2.22
C PRO A 466 35.65 -2.56 -1.67
N PHE A 467 34.49 -2.03 -2.05
CA PHE A 467 33.17 -2.51 -1.68
C PHE A 467 32.81 -3.91 -2.18
N LEU A 468 33.36 -4.36 -3.32
CA LEU A 468 33.15 -5.73 -3.81
C LEU A 468 34.02 -6.75 -3.07
N VAL A 469 35.17 -6.32 -2.54
CA VAL A 469 36.11 -7.16 -1.79
C VAL A 469 35.60 -7.39 -0.36
N ASP A 470 35.07 -6.36 0.31
CA ASP A 470 34.51 -6.47 1.67
C ASP A 470 33.25 -7.38 1.74
N LEU A 471 32.58 -7.69 0.62
CA LEU A 471 31.45 -8.66 0.54
C LEU A 471 31.89 -10.10 0.20
N GLU A 472 33.13 -10.27 -0.27
CA GLU A 472 33.74 -11.59 -0.47
C GLU A 472 34.47 -12.08 0.79
N GLU A 473 34.89 -11.17 1.67
CA GLU A 473 35.56 -11.47 2.95
C GLU A 473 34.61 -11.55 4.18
N ALA A 474 33.33 -11.18 4.04
CA ALA A 474 32.29 -11.24 5.08
C ALA A 474 31.10 -12.10 4.65
#